data_AF-A0A7W1RP74-F1
#
_entry.id   AF-A0A7W1RP74-F1
#
_cell.length_a   1.000
_cell.length_b   1.000
_cell.length_c   1.000
_cell.angle_alpha   90.00
_cell.angle_beta   90.00
_cell.angle_gamma   90.00
#
_symmetry.space_group_name_H-M   'P 1'
#
loop_
_entity.id
_entity.type
_entity.pdbx_description
1 polymer ?
#
loop_
_entity_poly.entity_id
_entity_poly.type
_entity_poly.pdbx_seq_one_letter_code
_entity_poly.pdbx_strand_id
1 'polypeptide(L)' 'PGKDSYPIAGVTWLLVYAQQKDAVKGKKLVEFLKWAEKDGEQMAKDLDYAPLAENLQQRVLQRVNEIKF' A
#
# COMPACT_ATOMS: atom_id res chain seq x y z
N PRO A 1 -22.41 -7.22 5.05
CA PRO A 1 -21.58 -7.96 6.04
C PRO A 1 -21.78 -9.47 5.90
N GLY A 2 -20.70 -10.26 5.95
CA GLY A 2 -20.79 -11.71 6.00
C GLY A 2 -21.26 -12.19 7.37
N LYS A 3 -21.84 -13.39 7.43
CA LYS A 3 -22.38 -13.98 8.66
C LYS A 3 -21.35 -14.03 9.80
N ASP A 4 -20.09 -14.25 9.47
CA ASP A 4 -18.98 -14.41 10.42
C ASP A 4 -18.02 -13.20 10.45
N SER A 5 -18.39 -12.07 9.82
CA SER A 5 -17.51 -10.89 9.74
C SER A 5 -17.58 -10.05 11.02
N TYR A 6 -16.42 -9.60 11.52
CA TYR A 6 -16.36 -8.60 12.58
C TYR A 6 -16.90 -7.24 12.07
N PRO A 7 -17.75 -6.52 12.84
CA PRO A 7 -18.51 -5.38 12.32
C PRO A 7 -17.72 -4.07 12.23
N ILE A 8 -16.58 -3.94 12.92
CA ILE A 8 -15.76 -2.73 12.93
C ILE A 8 -14.43 -3.03 12.25
N ALA A 9 -14.34 -2.70 10.97
CA ALA A 9 -13.13 -2.83 10.17
C ALA A 9 -12.96 -1.59 9.28
N GLY A 10 -11.73 -1.27 8.94
CA GLY A 10 -11.40 -0.12 8.11
C GLY A 10 -10.03 -0.28 7.47
N VAL A 11 -9.68 0.70 6.63
CA VAL A 11 -8.37 0.79 5.99
C VAL A 11 -7.58 1.95 6.58
N THR A 12 -6.26 1.84 6.51
CA THR A 12 -5.35 2.97 6.74
C THR A 12 -4.87 3.53 5.40
N TRP A 13 -4.38 4.76 5.40
CA TRP A 13 -4.00 5.47 4.19
C TRP A 13 -2.59 6.03 4.30
N LEU A 14 -1.84 5.91 3.21
CA LEU A 14 -0.61 6.66 2.99
C LEU A 14 -0.92 7.85 2.07
N LEU A 15 -0.57 9.05 2.52
CA LEU A 15 -0.64 10.26 1.71
C LEU A 15 0.75 10.59 1.17
N VAL A 16 0.89 10.59 -0.15
CA VAL A 16 2.17 10.75 -0.84
C VAL A 16 2.05 11.84 -1.90
N TYR A 17 3.02 12.76 -1.97
CA TYR A 17 3.05 13.75 -3.03
C TYR A 17 3.19 13.08 -4.40
N ALA A 18 2.33 13.46 -5.35
CA ALA A 18 2.41 12.97 -6.72
C ALA A 18 3.67 13.45 -7.46
N GLN A 19 4.26 14.57 -7.02
CA GLN A 19 5.51 15.11 -7.54
C GLN A 19 6.47 15.33 -6.38
N GLN A 20 7.50 14.50 -6.30
CA GLN A 20 8.56 14.61 -5.31
C GLN A 20 9.57 15.67 -5.77
N LYS A 21 10.02 16.51 -4.84
CA LYS A 21 10.99 17.58 -5.15
C LYS A 21 12.43 17.07 -5.25
N ASP A 22 12.72 15.97 -4.56
CA ASP A 22 14.03 15.34 -4.49
C ASP A 22 13.96 13.98 -5.18
N ALA A 23 14.65 13.85 -6.31
CA ALA A 23 14.62 12.65 -7.14
C ALA A 23 15.16 11.41 -6.42
N VAL A 24 16.19 11.57 -5.60
CA VAL A 24 16.81 10.44 -4.88
C VAL A 24 15.85 9.93 -3.81
N LYS A 25 15.27 10.83 -3.01
CA LYS A 25 14.28 10.45 -1.99
C LYS A 25 13.01 9.90 -2.60
N GLY A 26 12.52 10.53 -3.67
CA GLY A 26 11.32 10.08 -4.37
C GLY A 26 11.47 8.68 -4.96
N LYS A 27 12.63 8.37 -5.55
CA LYS A 27 12.94 7.02 -6.02
C LYS A 27 12.88 6.00 -4.89
N LYS A 28 13.53 6.28 -3.76
CA LYS A 28 13.53 5.38 -2.59
C LYS A 28 12.15 5.20 -1.98
N LEU A 29 11.35 6.26 -1.94
CA LEU A 29 9.96 6.17 -1.50
C LEU A 29 9.15 5.25 -2.41
N VAL A 30 9.26 5.40 -3.74
CA VAL A 30 8.53 4.54 -4.69
C VAL A 30 8.99 3.09 -4.62
N GLU A 31 10.31 2.84 -4.47
CA GLU A 31 10.85 1.50 -4.24
C GLU A 31 10.25 0.87 -2.96
N PHE A 32 10.21 1.62 -1.86
CA PHE A 32 9.61 1.16 -0.61
C PHE A 32 8.11 0.86 -0.76
N LEU A 33 7.32 1.73 -1.38
CA LEU A 33 5.89 1.53 -1.56
C LEU A 33 5.60 0.27 -2.39
N LYS A 34 6.39 0.01 -3.44
CA LYS A 34 6.26 -1.21 -4.25
C LYS A 34 6.61 -2.47 -3.46
N TRP A 35 7.67 -2.41 -2.64
CA TRP A 35 8.05 -3.51 -1.78
C TRP A 35 7.00 -3.78 -0.70
N ALA A 36 6.49 -2.73 -0.05
CA ALA A 36 5.48 -2.82 1.00
C ALA A 36 4.22 -3.51 0.46
N GLU A 37 3.76 -3.11 -0.72
CA GLU A 37 2.61 -3.71 -1.39
C GLU A 37 2.89 -5.08 -2.02
N LYS A 38 4.11 -5.63 -1.92
CA LYS A 38 4.44 -6.97 -2.44
C LYS A 38 4.95 -7.86 -1.32
N ASP A 39 6.25 -7.82 -1.08
CA ASP A 39 6.89 -8.73 -0.12
C ASP A 39 6.56 -8.32 1.32
N GLY A 40 6.48 -7.00 1.59
CA GLY A 40 6.14 -6.47 2.90
C GLY A 40 4.73 -6.84 3.36
N GLU A 41 3.78 -7.00 2.43
CA GLU A 41 2.39 -7.36 2.70
C GLU A 41 2.25 -8.71 3.42
N GLN A 42 3.23 -9.60 3.24
CA GLN A 42 3.25 -10.90 3.93
C GLN A 42 3.35 -10.73 5.45
N MET A 43 3.96 -9.64 5.92
CA MET A 43 4.11 -9.32 7.35
C MET A 43 2.79 -8.88 7.99
N ALA A 44 1.77 -8.49 7.21
CA ALA A 44 0.50 -8.00 7.74
C ALA A 44 -0.18 -9.05 8.64
N LYS A 45 -0.14 -10.32 8.23
CA LYS A 45 -0.77 -11.42 8.98
C LYS A 45 -0.13 -11.66 10.34
N ASP A 46 1.20 -11.54 10.42
CA ASP A 46 1.94 -11.71 11.67
C ASP A 46 1.68 -10.57 12.66
N LEU A 47 1.13 -9.45 12.17
CA LEU A 47 0.76 -8.27 12.93
C LEU A 47 -0.77 -8.12 13.11
N ASP A 48 -1.54 -9.18 12.88
CA ASP A 48 -3.01 -9.21 12.99
C ASP A 48 -3.75 -8.24 12.04
N TYR A 49 -3.12 -7.86 10.92
CA TYR A 49 -3.76 -7.10 9.84
C TYR A 49 -4.22 -8.02 8.71
N ALA A 50 -5.37 -7.68 8.13
CA ALA A 50 -5.87 -8.35 6.92
C ALA A 50 -5.08 -7.88 5.69
N PRO A 51 -4.57 -8.80 4.85
CA PRO A 51 -3.88 -8.40 3.64
C PRO A 51 -4.85 -7.81 2.60
N LEU A 52 -4.37 -6.89 1.77
CA LEU A 52 -5.09 -6.32 0.66
C LEU A 52 -5.48 -7.42 -0.35
N ALA A 53 -6.72 -7.35 -0.82
CA ALA A 53 -7.16 -8.15 -1.95
C ALA A 53 -6.31 -7.81 -3.20
N GLU A 54 -6.03 -8.82 -4.03
CA GLU A 54 -5.13 -8.68 -5.19
C GLU A 54 -5.54 -7.53 -6.12
N ASN A 55 -6.84 -7.37 -6.39
CA ASN A 55 -7.35 -6.29 -7.22
C ASN A 55 -7.08 -4.89 -6.65
N LEU A 56 -7.07 -4.74 -5.32
CA LEU A 56 -6.72 -3.49 -4.65
C LEU A 56 -5.21 -3.26 -4.68
N GLN A 57 -4.41 -4.28 -4.42
CA GLN A 57 -2.95 -4.20 -4.52
C GLN A 57 -2.51 -3.72 -5.92
N GLN A 58 -3.12 -4.25 -6.99
CA GLN A 58 -2.83 -3.81 -8.36
C GLN A 58 -3.19 -2.32 -8.59
N ARG A 59 -4.32 -1.86 -8.03
CA ARG A 59 -4.71 -0.43 -8.10
C ARG A 59 -3.74 0.47 -7.34
N VAL A 60 -3.25 0.03 -6.18
CA VAL A 60 -2.23 0.78 -5.42
C VAL A 60 -0.93 0.86 -6.22
N LEU A 61 -0.45 -0.25 -6.78
CA LEU A 61 0.77 -0.27 -7.59
C LEU A 61 0.65 0.61 -8.83
N GLN A 62 -0.51 0.61 -9.50
CA GLN A 62 -0.79 1.54 -10.60
C GLN A 62 -0.67 2.99 -10.12
N ARG A 63 -1.24 3.33 -8.97
CA ARG A 63 -1.18 4.67 -8.40
C ARG A 63 0.24 5.10 -8.01
N VAL A 64 1.02 4.18 -7.45
CA VAL A 64 2.43 4.40 -7.09
C VAL A 64 3.27 4.67 -8.34
N ASN A 65 2.99 4.01 -9.46
CA ASN A 65 3.68 4.25 -10.74
C ASN A 65 3.43 5.65 -11.33
N GLU A 66 2.38 6.35 -10.89
CA GLU A 66 2.10 7.72 -11.33
C GLU A 66 2.95 8.78 -10.59
N ILE A 67 3.64 8.40 -9.51
CA ILE A 67 4.49 9.31 -8.73
C ILE A 67 5.70 9.72 -9.56
N LYS A 68 5.88 11.02 -9.74
CA LYS A 68 7.02 11.62 -10.42
C LYS A 68 8.05 12.07 -9.41
N PHE A 69 9.32 11.81 -9.69
CA PHE A 69 10.46 12.19 -8.86
C PHE A 69 11.69 12.41 -9.73
#